data_AF-A0A0R3Q8F0-F1
#
_entry.id   AF-A0A0R3Q8F0-F1
#
_cell.length_a   1.000
_cell.length_b   1.000
_cell.length_c   1.000
_cell.angle_alpha   90.00
_cell.angle_beta   90.00
_cell.angle_gamma   90.00
#
_symmetry.space_group_name_H-M   'P 1'
#
loop_
_entity.id
_entity.type
_entity.pdbx_description
1 polymer ?
#
loop_
_entity_poly.entity_id
_entity_poly.type
_entity_poly.pdbx_seq_one_letter_code
_entity_poly.pdbx_strand_id
1 'polypeptide(L)'
;MREFSTLLSHIDSSFDNFRAELSALIFPVFAHLYIQLIAEGRSLQAALFGEKFSRYVPSMYEEQTKLLTRISTHSQAVNHALVQALTKNQFVVRISKSAIKQLEPFLTRNSTVRDVMRDHLHIEAIDGSRTKSATEASLGGILGQVSKQERRHKMFYGTIKEDFSTQLGLEKKRPKIKERNDNKKKDANGPSPDRIPLPIASEKRYMKESGKKMRISVDTPPSVCLYTVLNSPGGLTASDVAEDSEALALGFGNSRIQVHALNEEKFRPYKKIDQLELIEQESEDALDQVYDDSEASTSLIFQGHNGPVYSLSFSPDKRLLLSSSRDGTVRL
;
A
#
# COMPACT_ATOMS: atom_id res chain seq x y z
N MET A 1 -21.48 8.37 30.00
CA MET A 1 -22.79 7.86 29.50
C MET A 1 -23.73 8.99 29.07
N ARG A 2 -24.19 9.87 29.98
CA ARG A 2 -25.12 10.98 29.63
C ARG A 2 -24.52 12.00 28.65
N GLU A 3 -23.25 12.31 28.82
CA GLU A 3 -22.54 13.31 28.01
C GLU A 3 -22.31 12.88 26.56
N PHE A 4 -22.14 11.58 26.30
CA PHE A 4 -22.05 11.07 24.94
C PHE A 4 -23.42 11.06 24.25
N SER A 5 -24.50 10.74 24.98
CA SER A 5 -25.85 10.86 24.43
C SER A 5 -26.25 12.31 24.13
N THR A 6 -25.79 13.29 24.93
CA THR A 6 -26.03 14.71 24.61
C THR A 6 -25.26 15.14 23.37
N LEU A 7 -24.04 14.63 23.15
CA LEU A 7 -23.29 14.85 21.92
C LEU A 7 -24.03 14.27 20.70
N LEU A 8 -24.48 13.01 20.77
CA LEU A 8 -25.24 12.40 19.67
C LEU A 8 -26.53 13.18 19.36
N SER A 9 -27.30 13.54 20.39
CA SER A 9 -28.51 14.33 20.22
C SER A 9 -28.23 15.70 19.60
N HIS A 10 -27.10 16.33 19.93
CA HIS A 10 -26.70 17.60 19.34
C HIS A 10 -26.33 17.44 17.86
N ILE A 11 -25.58 16.40 17.51
CA ILE A 11 -25.20 16.07 16.13
C ILE A 11 -26.45 15.78 15.29
N ASP A 12 -27.39 15.02 15.81
CA ASP A 12 -28.64 14.69 15.11
C ASP A 12 -29.58 15.90 14.95
N SER A 13 -29.54 16.87 15.88
CA SER A 13 -30.29 18.13 15.77
C SER A 13 -29.65 19.16 14.82
N SER A 14 -28.42 18.91 14.38
CA SER A 14 -27.67 19.84 13.52
C SER A 14 -28.09 19.69 12.06
N PHE A 15 -27.97 20.77 11.28
CA PHE A 15 -28.23 20.74 9.83
C PHE A 15 -27.35 19.71 9.12
N ASP A 16 -27.87 19.10 8.05
CA ASP A 16 -27.24 17.97 7.34
C ASP A 16 -25.77 18.18 6.95
N ASN A 17 -25.43 19.39 6.50
CA ASN A 17 -24.05 19.75 6.14
C ASN A 17 -23.10 19.65 7.36
N PHE A 18 -23.55 20.16 8.51
CA PHE A 18 -22.76 20.10 9.75
C PHE A 18 -22.83 18.72 10.38
N ARG A 19 -23.96 18.02 10.27
CA ARG A 19 -24.13 16.65 10.78
C ARG A 19 -23.07 15.70 10.19
N ALA A 20 -22.82 15.80 8.89
CA ALA A 20 -21.78 15.01 8.24
C ALA A 20 -20.37 15.31 8.81
N GLU A 21 -20.05 16.59 9.02
CA GLU A 21 -18.74 16.99 9.57
C GLU A 21 -18.59 16.62 11.06
N LEU A 22 -19.62 16.86 11.87
CA LEU A 22 -19.62 16.56 13.30
C LEU A 22 -19.65 15.04 13.58
N SER A 23 -20.16 14.23 12.64
CA SER A 23 -20.09 12.77 12.77
C SER A 23 -18.66 12.23 12.86
N ALA A 24 -17.68 12.97 12.34
CA ALA A 24 -16.25 12.64 12.46
C ALA A 24 -15.75 12.68 13.92
N LEU A 25 -16.44 13.38 14.83
CA LEU A 25 -16.10 13.46 16.26
C LEU A 25 -16.62 12.26 17.06
N ILE A 26 -17.60 11.52 16.54
CA ILE A 26 -18.26 10.44 17.27
C ILE A 26 -17.27 9.36 17.68
N PHE A 27 -16.47 8.85 16.73
CA PHE A 27 -15.48 7.80 16.98
C PHE A 27 -14.39 8.23 17.98
N PRO A 28 -13.64 9.33 17.78
CA PRO A 28 -12.58 9.70 18.71
C PRO A 28 -13.11 9.97 20.12
N VAL A 29 -14.24 10.68 20.26
CA VAL A 29 -14.83 10.92 21.58
C VAL A 29 -15.30 9.60 22.22
N PHE A 30 -15.91 8.70 21.45
CA PHE A 30 -16.29 7.36 21.93
C PHE A 30 -15.08 6.57 22.43
N ALA A 31 -14.01 6.51 21.62
CA ALA A 31 -12.82 5.74 21.92
C ALA A 31 -12.11 6.26 23.19
N HIS A 32 -11.92 7.57 23.31
CA HIS A 32 -11.27 8.16 24.47
C HIS A 32 -12.10 8.03 25.76
N LEU A 33 -13.42 8.22 25.70
CA LEU A 33 -14.28 7.97 26.86
C LEU A 33 -14.27 6.49 27.27
N TYR A 34 -14.26 5.57 26.31
CA TYR A 34 -14.19 4.14 26.59
C TYR A 34 -12.85 3.75 27.24
N ILE A 35 -11.74 4.25 26.70
CA ILE A 35 -10.39 4.05 27.25
C ILE A 35 -10.30 4.63 28.67
N GLN A 36 -10.85 5.82 28.90
CA GLN A 36 -10.88 6.44 30.22
C GLN A 36 -11.67 5.58 31.23
N LEU A 37 -12.83 5.04 30.86
CA LEU A 37 -13.62 4.17 31.74
C LEU A 37 -12.85 2.88 32.12
N ILE A 38 -12.10 2.30 31.17
CA ILE A 38 -11.24 1.14 31.45
C ILE A 38 -10.04 1.53 32.32
N ALA A 39 -9.46 2.71 32.08
CA ALA A 39 -8.35 3.23 32.88
C ALA A 39 -8.75 3.45 34.35
N GLU A 40 -9.97 3.93 34.59
CA GLU A 40 -10.55 4.09 35.94
C GLU A 40 -11.00 2.77 36.59
N GLY A 41 -10.86 1.62 35.92
CA GLY A 41 -11.28 0.31 36.43
C GLY A 41 -12.79 0.06 36.40
N ARG A 42 -13.58 0.90 35.73
CA ARG A 42 -15.05 0.79 35.64
C ARG A 42 -15.47 -0.13 34.48
N SER A 43 -15.01 -1.39 34.49
CA SER A 43 -15.20 -2.34 33.39
C SER A 43 -16.67 -2.59 33.01
N LEU A 44 -17.57 -2.71 34.00
CA LEU A 44 -19.00 -2.93 33.75
C LEU A 44 -19.66 -1.74 33.06
N GLN A 45 -19.29 -0.51 33.46
CA GLN A 45 -19.80 0.71 32.82
C GLN A 45 -19.24 0.87 31.40
N ALA A 46 -17.97 0.51 31.19
CA ALA A 46 -17.37 0.48 29.86
C ALA A 46 -18.10 -0.51 28.94
N ALA A 47 -18.38 -1.73 29.40
CA ALA A 47 -19.12 -2.73 28.63
C ALA A 47 -20.51 -2.24 28.19
N LEU A 48 -21.30 -1.69 29.13
CA LEU A 48 -22.61 -1.09 28.83
C LEU A 48 -22.52 0.09 27.86
N PHE A 49 -21.48 0.92 28.00
CA PHE A 49 -21.22 2.04 27.09
C PHE A 49 -20.89 1.54 25.68
N GLY A 50 -20.02 0.53 25.56
CA GLY A 50 -19.64 -0.07 24.29
C GLY A 50 -20.82 -0.72 23.57
N GLU A 51 -21.65 -1.50 24.28
CA GLU A 51 -22.81 -2.16 23.69
C GLU A 51 -23.84 -1.15 23.18
N LYS A 52 -24.13 -0.10 23.96
CA LYS A 52 -25.13 0.91 23.62
C LYS A 52 -24.70 1.81 22.47
N PHE A 53 -23.44 2.27 22.49
CA PHE A 53 -23.00 3.35 21.61
C PHE A 53 -22.19 2.91 20.39
N SER A 54 -21.71 1.66 20.34
CA SER A 54 -20.99 1.12 19.18
C SER A 54 -21.78 1.23 17.87
N ARG A 55 -23.12 1.14 17.91
CA ARG A 55 -24.00 1.24 16.74
C ARG A 55 -24.04 2.63 16.09
N TYR A 56 -23.69 3.68 16.84
CA TYR A 56 -23.69 5.06 16.36
C TYR A 56 -22.35 5.47 15.74
N VAL A 57 -21.31 4.65 15.92
CA VAL A 57 -20.01 4.89 15.33
C VAL A 57 -20.09 4.70 13.81
N PRO A 58 -19.50 5.59 12.99
CA PRO A 58 -19.46 5.41 11.53
C PRO A 58 -18.87 4.05 11.13
N SER A 59 -19.42 3.45 10.06
CA SER A 59 -19.00 2.14 9.55
C SER A 59 -17.49 2.03 9.26
N MET A 60 -16.86 3.15 8.87
CA MET A 60 -15.41 3.24 8.64
C MET A 60 -14.56 2.89 9.86
N TYR A 61 -15.14 2.93 11.07
CA TYR A 61 -14.47 2.63 12.32
C TYR A 61 -15.04 1.39 13.04
N GLU A 62 -15.83 0.57 12.34
CA GLU A 62 -16.50 -0.59 12.94
C GLU A 62 -15.49 -1.62 13.46
N GLU A 63 -14.44 -1.91 12.70
CA GLU A 63 -13.40 -2.87 13.12
C GLU A 63 -12.65 -2.39 14.36
N GLN A 64 -12.24 -1.12 14.37
CA GLN A 64 -11.55 -0.48 15.49
C GLN A 64 -12.44 -0.46 16.73
N THR A 65 -13.75 -0.20 16.55
CA THR A 65 -14.73 -0.24 17.64
C THR A 65 -14.88 -1.65 18.20
N LYS A 66 -14.96 -2.68 17.35
CA LYS A 66 -15.02 -4.08 17.77
C LYS A 66 -13.74 -4.52 18.50
N LEU A 67 -12.58 -4.03 18.08
CA LEU A 67 -11.31 -4.29 18.78
C LEU A 67 -11.28 -3.62 20.15
N LEU A 68 -11.73 -2.36 20.25
CA LEU A 68 -11.82 -1.65 21.53
C LEU A 68 -12.79 -2.35 22.49
N THR A 69 -14.00 -2.71 22.04
CA THR A 69 -15.01 -3.31 22.92
C THR A 69 -14.65 -4.69 23.48
N ARG A 70 -13.67 -5.38 22.86
CA ARG A 70 -13.11 -6.63 23.40
C ARG A 70 -12.21 -6.41 24.61
N ILE A 71 -11.64 -5.21 24.76
CA ILE A 71 -10.74 -4.86 25.86
C ILE A 71 -11.59 -4.58 27.09
N SER A 72 -11.49 -5.40 28.12
CA SER A 72 -12.31 -5.24 29.34
C SER A 72 -11.49 -4.85 30.57
N THR A 73 -10.17 -5.05 30.52
CA THR A 73 -9.27 -4.86 31.66
C THR A 73 -8.21 -3.80 31.38
N HIS A 74 -7.77 -3.14 32.45
CA HIS A 74 -6.71 -2.13 32.35
C HIS A 74 -5.40 -2.70 31.79
N SER A 75 -5.02 -3.91 32.20
CA SER A 75 -3.79 -4.57 31.72
C SER A 75 -3.84 -4.86 30.21
N GLN A 76 -4.99 -5.27 29.67
CA GLN A 76 -5.18 -5.44 28.24
C GLN A 76 -5.09 -4.11 27.48
N ALA A 77 -5.68 -3.04 28.04
CA ALA A 77 -5.67 -1.72 27.42
C ALA A 77 -4.24 -1.16 27.26
N VAL A 78 -3.39 -1.30 28.29
CA VAL A 78 -2.00 -0.80 28.25
C VAL A 78 -1.18 -1.50 27.16
N ASN A 79 -1.39 -2.79 26.92
CA ASN A 79 -0.64 -3.56 25.93
C ASN A 79 -1.21 -3.47 24.50
N HIS A 80 -2.42 -2.93 24.32
CA HIS A 80 -3.08 -2.94 23.03
C HIS A 80 -2.57 -1.81 22.12
N ALA A 81 -2.06 -2.17 20.92
CA ALA A 81 -1.46 -1.22 19.97
C ALA A 81 -2.38 -0.04 19.62
N LEU A 82 -3.68 -0.29 19.39
CA LEU A 82 -4.66 0.77 19.09
C LEU A 82 -4.82 1.77 20.25
N VAL A 83 -4.87 1.28 21.49
CA VAL A 83 -5.04 2.13 22.68
C VAL A 83 -3.78 2.96 22.89
N GLN A 84 -2.60 2.37 22.71
CA GLN A 84 -1.33 3.10 22.74
C GLN A 84 -1.25 4.16 21.64
N ALA A 85 -1.68 3.85 20.41
CA ALA A 85 -1.67 4.78 19.30
C ALA A 85 -2.58 5.99 19.55
N LEU A 86 -3.81 5.75 20.05
CA LEU A 86 -4.78 6.79 20.38
C LEU A 86 -4.38 7.62 21.60
N THR A 87 -3.75 7.02 22.61
CA THR A 87 -3.34 7.76 23.82
C THR A 87 -2.07 8.58 23.63
N LYS A 88 -1.12 8.12 22.80
CA LYS A 88 0.16 8.83 22.54
C LYS A 88 0.04 9.95 21.52
N ASN A 89 -0.89 9.84 20.57
CA ASN A 89 -1.03 10.78 19.47
C ASN A 89 -2.38 11.50 19.54
N GLN A 90 -2.45 12.72 19.02
CA GLN A 90 -3.72 13.43 18.89
C GLN A 90 -4.48 12.95 17.66
N PHE A 91 -5.77 12.68 17.82
CA PHE A 91 -6.65 12.30 16.72
C PHE A 91 -7.01 13.54 15.90
N VAL A 92 -6.65 13.55 14.62
CA VAL A 92 -6.83 14.72 13.75
C VAL A 92 -8.22 14.70 13.13
N VAL A 93 -9.00 15.74 13.37
CA VAL A 93 -10.33 15.93 12.79
C VAL A 93 -10.36 17.26 12.04
N ARG A 94 -10.95 17.27 10.85
CA ARG A 94 -11.02 18.49 10.04
C ARG A 94 -12.47 18.84 9.78
N ILE A 95 -12.86 20.01 10.28
CA ILE A 95 -14.24 20.51 10.22
C ILE A 95 -14.24 21.98 9.79
N SER A 96 -15.36 22.44 9.24
CA SER A 96 -15.48 23.83 8.81
C SER A 96 -15.46 24.79 10.00
N LYS A 97 -14.97 26.02 9.77
CA LYS A 97 -15.02 27.09 10.80
C LYS A 97 -16.43 27.32 11.33
N SER A 98 -17.45 27.15 10.49
CA SER A 98 -18.86 27.28 10.87
C SER A 98 -19.31 26.15 11.80
N ALA A 99 -18.89 24.90 11.53
CA ALA A 99 -19.18 23.77 12.42
C ALA A 99 -18.52 23.94 13.80
N ILE A 100 -17.28 24.45 13.85
CA ILE A 100 -16.58 24.75 15.11
C ILE A 100 -17.38 25.75 15.95
N LYS A 101 -17.86 26.83 15.34
CA LYS A 101 -18.68 27.84 16.03
C LYS A 101 -20.00 27.29 16.57
N GLN A 102 -20.63 26.33 15.87
CA GLN A 102 -21.83 25.65 16.36
C GLN A 102 -21.54 24.72 17.55
N LEU A 103 -20.33 24.17 17.59
CA LEU A 103 -19.89 23.25 18.63
C LEU A 103 -19.50 23.98 19.95
N GLU A 104 -19.00 25.21 19.88
CA GLU A 104 -18.58 26.00 21.05
C GLU A 104 -19.64 26.12 22.16
N PRO A 105 -20.92 26.51 21.88
CA PRO A 105 -21.98 26.55 22.89
C PRO A 105 -22.28 25.18 23.52
N PHE A 106 -22.10 24.10 22.76
CA PHE A 106 -22.29 22.75 23.29
C PHE A 106 -21.15 22.34 24.22
N LEU A 107 -19.91 22.64 23.83
CA LEU A 107 -18.72 22.35 24.63
C LEU A 107 -18.71 23.14 25.93
N THR A 108 -19.19 24.39 25.93
CA THR A 108 -19.31 25.20 27.18
C THR A 108 -20.25 24.58 28.22
N ARG A 109 -21.25 23.80 27.80
CA ARG A 109 -22.19 23.10 28.69
C ARG A 109 -21.71 21.73 29.17
N ASN A 110 -20.83 21.07 28.40
CA ASN A 110 -20.34 19.72 28.71
C ASN A 110 -18.81 19.74 28.91
N SER A 111 -18.36 19.77 30.17
CA SER A 111 -16.91 19.84 30.49
C SER A 111 -16.16 18.59 30.06
N THR A 112 -16.68 17.39 30.32
CA THR A 112 -15.97 16.13 30.03
C THR A 112 -15.67 15.94 28.55
N VAL A 113 -16.64 16.21 27.66
CA VAL A 113 -16.43 16.14 26.21
C VAL A 113 -15.44 17.22 25.77
N ARG A 114 -15.51 18.42 26.37
CA ARG A 114 -14.54 19.50 26.09
C ARG A 114 -13.12 19.11 26.48
N ASP A 115 -12.94 18.50 27.65
CA ASP A 115 -11.62 18.08 28.14
C ASP A 115 -11.05 16.96 27.25
N VAL A 116 -11.86 15.95 26.90
CA VAL A 116 -11.46 14.89 25.93
C VAL A 116 -11.07 15.49 24.58
N MET A 117 -11.88 16.42 24.05
CA MET A 117 -11.59 17.06 22.77
C MET A 117 -10.34 17.95 22.83
N ARG A 118 -10.07 18.63 23.94
CA ARG A 118 -8.89 19.46 24.13
C ARG A 118 -7.62 18.62 24.24
N ASP A 119 -7.67 17.54 25.01
CA ASP A 119 -6.48 16.78 25.39
C ASP A 119 -6.09 15.73 24.34
N HIS A 120 -7.07 15.22 23.58
CA HIS A 120 -6.86 14.10 22.67
C HIS A 120 -7.16 14.36 21.20
N LEU A 121 -7.83 15.46 20.84
CA LEU A 121 -8.16 15.76 19.44
C LEU A 121 -7.41 16.99 18.95
N HIS A 122 -6.96 16.93 17.70
CA HIS A 122 -6.43 18.07 16.96
C HIS A 122 -7.44 18.50 15.89
N ILE A 123 -8.13 19.61 16.12
CA ILE A 123 -9.19 20.10 15.24
C ILE A 123 -8.61 21.12 14.25
N GLU A 124 -8.54 20.75 12.98
CA GLU A 124 -8.13 21.67 11.91
C GLU A 124 -9.34 22.33 11.26
N ALA A 125 -9.36 23.67 11.27
CA ALA A 125 -10.37 24.44 10.59
C ALA A 125 -10.20 24.41 9.06
N ILE A 126 -11.27 24.08 8.34
CA ILE A 126 -11.36 24.16 6.88
C ILE A 126 -12.20 25.39 6.48
N ASP A 127 -11.78 26.06 5.41
CA ASP A 127 -12.55 27.09 4.73
C ASP A 127 -13.49 26.43 3.71
N GLY A 128 -14.80 26.63 3.87
CA GLY A 128 -15.84 26.05 3.02
C GLY A 128 -16.54 24.82 3.60
N SER A 129 -17.74 24.53 3.09
CA SER A 129 -18.51 23.34 3.45
C SER A 129 -18.10 22.17 2.58
N ARG A 130 -17.96 20.97 3.16
CA ARG A 130 -17.74 19.73 2.39
C ARG A 130 -19.06 19.02 2.12
N THR A 131 -19.12 18.28 1.01
CA THR A 131 -20.21 17.33 0.78
C THR A 131 -20.04 16.13 1.70
N LYS A 132 -21.16 15.50 2.08
CA LYS A 132 -21.16 14.30 2.94
C LYS A 132 -20.23 13.21 2.43
N SER A 133 -20.31 12.88 1.13
CA SER A 133 -19.46 11.86 0.49
C SER A 133 -17.97 12.20 0.57
N ALA A 134 -17.59 13.46 0.35
CA ALA A 134 -16.19 13.87 0.45
C ALA A 134 -15.67 13.76 1.88
N THR A 135 -16.50 14.04 2.89
CA THR A 135 -16.13 13.89 4.31
C THR A 135 -15.95 12.42 4.67
N GLU A 136 -16.91 11.56 4.30
CA GLU A 136 -16.86 10.11 4.55
C GLU A 136 -15.64 9.46 3.90
N ALA A 137 -15.30 9.84 2.66
CA ALA A 137 -14.12 9.34 1.95
C ALA A 137 -12.78 9.71 2.61
N SER A 138 -12.77 10.68 3.53
CA SER A 138 -11.57 11.06 4.29
C SER A 138 -11.48 10.44 5.68
N LEU A 139 -12.48 9.68 6.12
CA LEU A 139 -12.47 8.96 7.39
C LEU A 139 -11.81 7.58 7.27
N GLY A 140 -11.53 6.94 8.41
CA GLY A 140 -11.04 5.55 8.49
C GLY A 140 -9.58 5.40 8.94
N GLY A 141 -8.82 6.50 8.98
CA GLY A 141 -7.47 6.49 9.54
C GLY A 141 -7.48 6.25 11.05
N ILE A 142 -6.54 5.44 11.56
CA ILE A 142 -6.42 5.13 13.00
C ILE A 142 -6.28 6.40 13.86
N LEU A 143 -5.55 7.40 13.35
CA LEU A 143 -5.35 8.71 13.98
C LEU A 143 -6.22 9.81 13.33
N GLY A 144 -7.23 9.43 12.57
CA GLY A 144 -8.12 10.33 11.86
C GLY A 144 -7.56 10.79 10.52
N GLN A 145 -7.76 12.06 10.20
CA GLN A 145 -7.44 12.63 8.90
C GLN A 145 -6.00 13.14 8.83
N VAL A 146 -5.38 13.12 7.66
CA VAL A 146 -4.03 13.68 7.46
C VAL A 146 -4.03 15.21 7.59
N SER A 147 -3.10 15.75 8.37
CA SER A 147 -2.92 17.20 8.57
C SER A 147 -2.62 17.93 7.25
N LYS A 148 -2.98 19.21 7.17
CA LYS A 148 -2.66 20.08 6.01
C LYS A 148 -1.16 20.28 5.89
N GLN A 149 -0.43 20.26 7.00
CA GLN A 149 1.00 20.55 7.05
C GLN A 149 1.83 19.38 6.53
N GLU A 150 1.43 18.14 6.83
CA GLU A 150 2.12 16.93 6.37
C GLU A 150 2.15 16.79 4.85
N ARG A 151 1.09 17.25 4.16
CA ARG A 151 1.01 17.21 2.69
C ARG A 151 1.85 18.28 1.97
N ARG A 152 2.53 19.18 2.69
CA ARG A 152 3.30 20.28 2.08
C ARG A 152 4.71 19.90 1.68
N HIS A 153 5.19 18.72 2.07
CA HIS A 153 6.52 18.27 1.64
C HIS A 153 6.54 18.08 0.13
N LYS A 154 7.48 18.76 -0.55
CA LYS A 154 7.64 18.63 -2.00
C LYS A 154 8.06 17.21 -2.33
N MET A 155 7.16 16.44 -2.93
CA MET A 155 7.42 15.09 -3.39
C MET A 155 7.76 15.11 -4.88
N PHE A 156 8.87 14.47 -5.23
CA PHE A 156 9.23 14.25 -6.63
C PHE A 156 8.58 12.94 -7.09
N TYR A 157 7.49 13.05 -7.85
CA TYR A 157 6.71 11.92 -8.40
C TYR A 157 6.85 11.81 -9.92
N GLY A 158 7.59 12.73 -10.55
CA GLY A 158 7.88 12.66 -11.99
C GLY A 158 8.90 11.57 -12.31
N THR A 159 9.00 11.21 -13.57
CA THR A 159 9.95 10.20 -14.03
C THR A 159 11.37 10.77 -14.10
N ILE A 160 12.36 9.90 -13.87
CA ILE A 160 13.76 10.23 -14.15
C ILE A 160 13.91 10.25 -15.68
N LYS A 161 14.54 11.30 -16.21
CA LYS A 161 14.98 11.29 -17.60
C LYS A 161 16.21 10.42 -17.70
N GLU A 162 16.05 9.24 -18.29
CA GLU A 162 17.19 8.40 -18.67
C GLU A 162 17.74 8.95 -19.98
N ASP A 163 18.82 9.73 -19.90
CA ASP A 163 19.57 10.19 -21.06
C ASP A 163 20.45 9.05 -21.61
N PHE A 164 19.83 7.95 -22.05
CA PHE A 164 20.52 6.78 -22.64
C PHE A 164 21.37 7.10 -23.87
N SER A 165 21.17 8.26 -24.49
CA SER A 165 21.94 8.71 -25.64
C SER A 165 23.34 9.23 -25.28
N THR A 166 23.59 9.64 -24.04
CA THR A 166 24.84 10.33 -23.67
C THR A 166 25.89 9.44 -23.01
N GLN A 167 25.53 8.26 -22.51
CA GLN A 167 26.47 7.35 -21.81
C GLN A 167 27.12 6.28 -22.68
N LEU A 168 26.76 6.15 -23.96
CA LEU A 168 27.20 5.03 -24.80
C LEU A 168 28.21 5.36 -25.90
N GLY A 169 28.79 6.56 -25.94
CA GLY A 169 29.94 6.87 -26.82
C GLY A 169 29.77 6.47 -28.30
N LEU A 170 28.54 6.32 -28.78
CA LEU A 170 28.26 5.86 -30.14
C LEU A 170 28.35 7.06 -31.06
N GLU A 171 29.54 7.20 -31.64
CA GLU A 171 29.83 8.03 -32.80
C GLU A 171 28.69 7.96 -33.83
N LYS A 172 28.34 9.16 -34.31
CA LYS A 172 27.33 9.44 -35.32
C LYS A 172 27.49 8.53 -36.54
N LYS A 173 26.45 7.76 -36.87
CA LYS A 173 25.93 7.55 -38.24
C LYS A 173 24.68 6.65 -38.23
N ARG A 174 23.50 7.26 -38.17
CA ARG A 174 22.27 6.68 -38.75
C ARG A 174 21.51 7.74 -39.57
N PRO A 175 20.88 7.34 -40.69
CA PRO A 175 20.33 8.26 -41.67
C PRO A 175 19.04 8.91 -41.17
N LYS A 176 18.78 10.13 -41.69
CA LYS A 176 17.68 11.03 -41.34
C LYS A 176 16.30 10.37 -41.51
N ILE A 177 15.75 9.83 -40.44
CA ILE A 177 14.30 9.75 -40.25
C ILE A 177 13.90 11.03 -39.51
N LYS A 178 12.90 11.76 -40.02
CA LYS A 178 12.37 12.97 -39.39
C LYS A 178 11.84 12.62 -38.00
N GLU A 179 12.66 12.80 -36.97
CA GLU A 179 12.21 12.82 -35.59
C GLU A 179 11.24 13.99 -35.42
N ARG A 180 10.03 13.68 -34.96
CA ARG A 180 9.14 14.69 -34.42
C ARG A 180 9.89 15.38 -33.29
N ASN A 181 10.05 16.69 -33.44
CA ASN A 181 10.63 17.59 -32.45
C ASN A 181 9.67 17.72 -31.25
N ASP A 182 9.44 16.64 -30.52
CA ASP A 182 8.82 16.71 -29.20
C ASP A 182 9.90 17.22 -28.25
N ASN A 183 9.93 18.55 -28.07
CA ASN A 183 10.51 19.18 -26.90
C ASN A 183 9.81 18.61 -25.65
N LYS A 184 10.20 17.40 -25.23
CA LYS A 184 9.81 16.79 -23.95
C LYS A 184 10.45 17.67 -22.88
N LYS A 185 9.73 18.70 -22.47
CA LYS A 185 10.04 19.56 -21.33
C LYS A 185 10.50 18.66 -20.18
N LYS A 186 11.61 19.02 -19.52
CA LYS A 186 12.02 18.37 -18.27
C LYS A 186 10.80 18.33 -17.36
N ASP A 187 10.42 17.16 -16.87
CA ASP A 187 9.36 17.08 -15.87
C ASP A 187 9.88 17.81 -14.64
N ALA A 188 9.29 18.95 -14.31
CA ALA A 188 9.71 19.78 -13.18
C ALA A 188 9.56 19.05 -11.84
N ASN A 189 8.80 17.95 -11.83
CA ASN A 189 8.57 17.09 -10.66
C ASN A 189 9.41 15.80 -10.70
N GLY A 190 10.23 15.59 -11.74
CA GLY A 190 11.19 14.48 -11.80
C GLY A 190 12.39 14.73 -10.88
N PRO A 191 12.84 13.73 -10.10
CA PRO A 191 14.05 13.87 -9.31
C PRO A 191 15.30 13.90 -10.19
N SER A 192 16.40 14.44 -9.68
CA SER A 192 17.71 14.29 -10.34
C SER A 192 18.13 12.81 -10.36
N PRO A 193 18.76 12.32 -11.45
CA PRO A 193 19.25 10.93 -11.52
C PRO A 193 20.17 10.56 -10.36
N ASP A 194 21.01 11.50 -9.91
CA ASP A 194 21.96 11.32 -8.80
C ASP A 194 21.33 11.46 -7.41
N ARG A 195 20.00 11.62 -7.31
CA ARG A 195 19.33 11.78 -6.00
C ARG A 195 19.48 10.53 -5.13
N ILE A 196 19.53 9.36 -5.77
CA ILE A 196 19.83 8.06 -5.17
C ILE A 196 20.75 7.30 -6.12
N PRO A 197 21.70 6.49 -5.63
CA PRO A 197 22.55 5.70 -6.49
C PRO A 197 21.72 4.63 -7.20
N LEU A 198 21.62 4.71 -8.53
CA LEU A 198 20.94 3.72 -9.36
C LEU A 198 21.96 2.88 -10.15
N PRO A 199 21.68 1.59 -10.39
CA PRO A 199 22.51 0.75 -11.23
C PRO A 199 22.48 1.21 -12.70
N ILE A 200 23.55 0.93 -13.44
CA ILE A 200 23.64 1.24 -14.86
C ILE A 200 22.74 0.26 -15.64
N ALA A 201 21.72 0.77 -16.33
CA ALA A 201 20.75 -0.06 -17.04
C ALA A 201 21.29 -0.59 -18.39
N SER A 202 21.03 -1.87 -18.68
CA SER A 202 21.34 -2.54 -19.95
C SER A 202 20.07 -2.73 -20.79
N GLU A 203 19.61 -1.70 -21.49
CA GLU A 203 18.20 -1.58 -21.90
C GLU A 203 17.91 -1.71 -23.41
N LYS A 204 18.53 -2.66 -24.12
CA LYS A 204 18.27 -2.80 -25.57
C LYS A 204 16.94 -3.46 -25.94
N ARG A 205 16.30 -4.25 -25.06
CA ARG A 205 15.13 -5.09 -25.42
C ARG A 205 13.78 -4.35 -25.35
N TYR A 206 13.54 -3.51 -24.34
CA TYR A 206 12.24 -2.86 -24.09
C TYR A 206 11.74 -1.94 -25.22
N MET A 207 12.65 -1.27 -25.93
CA MET A 207 12.30 -0.32 -26.99
C MET A 207 11.61 -0.97 -28.20
N LYS A 208 11.86 -2.26 -28.46
CA LYS A 208 11.29 -2.98 -29.62
C LYS A 208 9.83 -3.40 -29.37
N GLU A 209 9.47 -3.71 -28.13
CA GLU A 209 8.13 -4.18 -27.76
C GLU A 209 7.14 -3.03 -27.58
N SER A 210 7.61 -1.86 -27.13
CA SER A 210 6.74 -0.69 -26.97
C SER A 210 6.04 -0.27 -28.26
N GLY A 211 6.64 -0.53 -29.43
CA GLY A 211 6.04 -0.21 -30.73
C GLY A 211 4.84 -1.09 -31.12
N LYS A 212 4.66 -2.25 -30.45
CA LYS A 212 3.55 -3.18 -30.68
C LYS A 212 2.38 -2.98 -29.71
N LYS A 213 2.53 -2.10 -28.71
CA LYS A 213 1.50 -1.87 -27.69
C LYS A 213 0.32 -1.12 -28.28
N MET A 214 -0.89 -1.63 -28.03
CA MET A 214 -2.13 -0.97 -28.41
C MET A 214 -2.50 0.10 -27.39
N ARG A 215 -3.02 1.23 -27.87
CA ARG A 215 -3.54 2.28 -26.99
C ARG A 215 -4.88 1.84 -26.43
N ILE A 216 -4.97 1.74 -25.10
CA ILE A 216 -6.22 1.40 -24.41
C ILE A 216 -7.16 2.61 -24.46
N SER A 217 -8.40 2.40 -24.90
CA SER A 217 -9.50 3.38 -24.86
C SER A 217 -10.81 2.69 -24.50
N VAL A 218 -11.88 3.47 -24.28
CA VAL A 218 -13.23 2.91 -24.04
C VAL A 218 -13.67 2.05 -25.23
N ASP A 219 -13.30 2.43 -26.45
CA ASP A 219 -13.61 1.70 -27.69
C ASP A 219 -12.70 0.49 -27.90
N THR A 220 -11.53 0.46 -27.25
CA THR A 220 -10.54 -0.62 -27.34
C THR A 220 -10.10 -1.06 -25.93
N PRO A 221 -10.97 -1.78 -25.21
CA PRO A 221 -10.66 -2.25 -23.86
C PRO A 221 -9.55 -3.31 -23.91
N PRO A 222 -8.78 -3.48 -22.81
CA PRO A 222 -7.77 -4.52 -22.73
C PRO A 222 -8.41 -5.91 -22.62
N SER A 223 -7.74 -6.92 -23.17
CA SER A 223 -8.11 -8.32 -22.94
C SER A 223 -7.58 -8.78 -21.59
N VAL A 224 -8.41 -9.52 -20.84
CA VAL A 224 -8.04 -10.08 -19.53
C VAL A 224 -7.97 -11.59 -19.66
N CYS A 225 -6.79 -12.15 -19.36
CA CYS A 225 -6.57 -13.59 -19.29
C CYS A 225 -6.61 -14.04 -17.83
N LEU A 226 -7.44 -15.05 -17.52
CA LEU A 226 -7.55 -15.62 -16.19
C LEU A 226 -6.88 -16.99 -16.15
N TYR A 227 -5.90 -17.13 -15.26
CA TYR A 227 -5.24 -18.40 -14.97
C TYR A 227 -5.65 -18.90 -13.60
N THR A 228 -6.09 -20.17 -13.53
CA THR A 228 -6.45 -20.81 -12.27
C THR A 228 -5.42 -21.89 -11.96
N VAL A 229 -4.74 -21.76 -10.82
CA VAL A 229 -3.78 -22.77 -10.37
C VAL A 229 -4.54 -23.96 -9.77
N LEU A 230 -4.46 -25.11 -10.44
CA LEU A 230 -5.07 -26.35 -10.00
C LEU A 230 -4.15 -27.07 -9.01
N ASN A 231 -4.74 -27.85 -8.09
CA ASN A 231 -4.01 -28.71 -7.15
C ASN A 231 -2.93 -27.95 -6.36
N SER A 232 -3.30 -26.84 -5.71
CA SER A 232 -2.42 -26.00 -4.89
C SER A 232 -2.49 -26.41 -3.41
N PRO A 233 -1.66 -27.35 -2.91
CA PRO A 233 -1.67 -27.73 -1.51
C PRO A 233 -1.27 -26.54 -0.63
N GLY A 234 -2.14 -26.16 0.31
CA GLY A 234 -1.96 -24.98 1.15
C GLY A 234 -2.46 -23.66 0.53
N GLY A 235 -3.02 -23.70 -0.69
CA GLY A 235 -3.54 -22.54 -1.40
C GLY A 235 -2.45 -21.65 -2.01
N LEU A 236 -2.82 -20.92 -3.06
CA LEU A 236 -1.99 -19.87 -3.64
C LEU A 236 -2.12 -18.62 -2.78
N THR A 237 -0.98 -18.06 -2.36
CA THR A 237 -0.94 -16.90 -1.45
C THR A 237 -0.25 -15.69 -2.07
N ALA A 238 0.59 -15.89 -3.08
CA ALA A 238 1.25 -14.83 -3.83
C ALA A 238 1.44 -15.23 -5.29
N SER A 239 1.49 -14.25 -6.19
CA SER A 239 1.85 -14.46 -7.59
C SER A 239 2.53 -13.21 -8.14
N ASP A 240 3.51 -13.40 -9.01
CA ASP A 240 4.13 -12.32 -9.77
C ASP A 240 4.45 -12.77 -11.20
N VAL A 241 4.44 -11.83 -12.14
CA VAL A 241 4.71 -12.08 -13.55
C VAL A 241 5.92 -11.25 -13.97
N ALA A 242 6.86 -11.85 -14.68
CA ALA A 242 7.99 -11.12 -15.23
C ALA A 242 7.52 -10.01 -16.20
N GLU A 243 8.26 -8.91 -16.31
CA GLU A 243 7.81 -7.69 -17.03
C GLU A 243 7.47 -7.91 -18.52
N ASP A 244 8.12 -8.89 -19.12
CA ASP A 244 7.98 -9.36 -20.49
C ASP A 244 6.94 -10.48 -20.65
N SER A 245 6.36 -10.94 -19.54
CA SER A 245 5.40 -12.05 -19.47
C SER A 245 5.95 -13.41 -19.90
N GLU A 246 7.27 -13.66 -19.84
CA GLU A 246 7.86 -14.98 -20.14
C GLU A 246 7.72 -15.96 -18.97
N ALA A 247 7.66 -15.47 -17.73
CA ALA A 247 7.65 -16.30 -16.54
C ALA A 247 6.58 -15.85 -15.52
N LEU A 248 6.01 -16.83 -14.82
CA LEU A 248 5.01 -16.68 -13.76
C LEU A 248 5.54 -17.34 -12.48
N ALA A 249 5.71 -16.56 -11.41
CA ALA A 249 6.05 -17.06 -10.09
C ALA A 249 4.79 -17.20 -9.23
N LEU A 250 4.70 -18.31 -8.49
CA LEU A 250 3.57 -18.69 -7.64
C LEU A 250 4.09 -19.06 -6.25
N GLY A 251 3.56 -18.40 -5.23
CA GLY A 251 3.89 -18.64 -3.83
C GLY A 251 2.74 -19.34 -3.13
N PHE A 252 3.06 -20.37 -2.34
CA PHE A 252 2.06 -21.23 -1.73
C PHE A 252 2.08 -21.15 -0.19
N GLY A 253 0.95 -21.52 0.41
CA GLY A 253 0.80 -21.62 1.87
C GLY A 253 1.64 -22.74 2.52
N ASN A 254 2.15 -23.68 1.73
CA ASN A 254 3.05 -24.75 2.19
C ASN A 254 4.54 -24.38 2.10
N SER A 255 4.88 -23.09 1.96
CA SER A 255 6.24 -22.57 1.87
C SER A 255 6.98 -22.89 0.57
N ARG A 256 6.30 -23.46 -0.43
CA ARG A 256 6.86 -23.68 -1.77
C ARG A 256 6.70 -22.44 -2.62
N ILE A 257 7.65 -22.25 -3.52
CA ILE A 257 7.56 -21.29 -4.61
C ILE A 257 7.72 -22.08 -5.90
N GLN A 258 6.88 -21.82 -6.88
CA GLN A 258 6.97 -22.44 -8.20
C GLN A 258 7.06 -21.36 -9.27
N VAL A 259 8.02 -21.48 -10.17
CA VAL A 259 8.16 -20.59 -11.32
C VAL A 259 7.87 -21.39 -12.57
N HIS A 260 6.94 -20.91 -13.40
CA HIS A 260 6.53 -21.52 -14.65
C HIS A 260 6.92 -20.62 -15.81
N ALA A 261 7.44 -21.23 -16.88
CA ALA A 261 7.58 -20.56 -18.16
C ALA A 261 6.21 -20.49 -18.82
N LEU A 262 5.83 -19.30 -19.31
CA LEU A 262 4.60 -19.08 -20.08
C LEU A 262 4.83 -19.25 -21.59
N ASN A 263 6.08 -19.09 -22.03
CA ASN A 263 6.49 -19.28 -23.41
C ASN A 263 6.95 -20.73 -23.66
N GLU A 264 7.21 -21.06 -24.93
CA GLU A 264 7.75 -22.37 -25.34
C GLU A 264 9.19 -22.60 -24.85
N GLU A 265 9.90 -21.52 -24.47
CA GLU A 265 11.25 -21.59 -23.92
C GLU A 265 11.23 -22.16 -22.50
N LYS A 266 12.04 -23.19 -22.28
CA LYS A 266 12.22 -23.84 -20.99
C LYS A 266 13.34 -23.16 -20.19
N PHE A 267 13.27 -23.26 -18.86
CA PHE A 267 14.39 -22.90 -18.00
C PHE A 267 15.51 -23.91 -18.19
N ARG A 268 16.70 -23.42 -18.56
CA ARG A 268 17.90 -24.22 -18.77
C ARG A 268 18.88 -23.95 -17.62
N PRO A 269 19.23 -24.94 -16.80
CA PRO A 269 20.25 -24.75 -15.77
C PRO A 269 21.64 -24.61 -16.39
N TYR A 270 22.59 -24.09 -15.61
CA TYR A 270 23.99 -24.09 -16.02
C TYR A 270 24.57 -25.52 -15.98
N LYS A 271 25.45 -25.83 -16.93
CA LYS A 271 26.25 -27.06 -16.88
C LYS A 271 27.10 -27.11 -15.62
N LYS A 272 27.46 -28.33 -15.20
CA LYS A 272 28.36 -28.55 -14.07
C LYS A 272 29.75 -28.00 -14.36
N ILE A 273 30.48 -27.67 -13.29
CA ILE A 273 31.82 -27.05 -13.37
C ILE A 273 32.77 -27.79 -14.32
N ASP A 274 32.82 -29.13 -14.24
CA ASP A 274 33.70 -29.97 -15.07
C ASP A 274 33.41 -29.85 -16.57
N GLN A 275 32.16 -29.60 -16.95
CA GLN A 275 31.74 -29.45 -18.34
C GLN A 275 31.91 -28.02 -18.85
N LEU A 276 31.86 -27.03 -17.95
CA LEU A 276 32.09 -25.63 -18.29
C LEU A 276 33.57 -25.35 -18.60
N GLU A 277 34.50 -26.03 -17.93
CA GLU A 277 35.95 -25.90 -18.19
C GLU A 277 36.35 -26.34 -19.61
N LEU A 278 35.54 -27.17 -20.25
CA LEU A 278 35.77 -27.68 -21.60
C LEU A 278 35.28 -26.73 -22.71
N ILE A 279 34.59 -25.64 -22.34
CA ILE A 279 34.02 -24.70 -23.30
C ILE A 279 35.10 -23.70 -23.73
N GLU A 280 35.36 -23.61 -25.04
CA GLU A 280 36.28 -22.63 -25.61
C GLU A 280 35.66 -21.23 -25.58
N GLN A 281 36.30 -20.31 -24.84
CA GLN A 281 35.84 -18.94 -24.63
C GLN A 281 35.75 -18.07 -25.90
N GLU A 282 36.41 -18.47 -27.00
CA GLU A 282 36.47 -17.69 -28.24
C GLU A 282 35.34 -18.00 -29.24
N SER A 283 34.45 -18.95 -28.93
CA SER A 283 33.33 -19.29 -29.81
C SER A 283 32.20 -18.26 -29.73
N GLU A 284 31.63 -17.84 -30.88
CA GLU A 284 30.46 -16.96 -30.92
C GLU A 284 29.24 -17.57 -30.19
N ASP A 285 29.19 -18.90 -30.10
CA ASP A 285 28.14 -19.68 -29.43
C ASP A 285 28.49 -20.05 -27.97
N ALA A 286 29.59 -19.52 -27.41
CA ALA A 286 30.05 -19.91 -26.07
C ALA A 286 28.96 -19.77 -25.01
N LEU A 287 28.12 -18.72 -25.09
CA LEU A 287 27.05 -18.45 -24.13
C LEU A 287 25.94 -19.51 -24.13
N ASP A 288 25.53 -20.00 -25.30
CA ASP A 288 24.50 -21.02 -25.40
C ASP A 288 25.05 -22.39 -24.96
N GLN A 289 26.35 -22.61 -25.13
CA GLN A 289 27.02 -23.84 -24.70
C GLN A 289 27.16 -23.96 -23.17
N VAL A 290 27.02 -22.87 -22.40
CA VAL A 290 27.09 -22.91 -20.92
C VAL A 290 25.85 -23.59 -20.31
N TYR A 291 24.72 -23.59 -21.02
CA TYR A 291 23.47 -24.16 -20.51
C TYR A 291 23.32 -25.64 -20.82
N ASP A 292 22.72 -26.37 -19.90
CA ASP A 292 22.39 -27.78 -20.07
C ASP A 292 20.95 -27.95 -20.56
N ASP A 293 20.80 -28.24 -21.85
CA ASP A 293 19.49 -28.48 -22.46
C ASP A 293 18.85 -29.81 -22.01
N SER A 294 19.63 -30.74 -21.47
CA SER A 294 19.12 -32.04 -21.04
C SER A 294 18.25 -31.96 -19.79
N GLU A 295 18.54 -30.99 -18.91
CA GLU A 295 17.80 -30.71 -17.68
C GLU A 295 16.76 -29.58 -17.85
N ALA A 296 16.47 -29.18 -19.09
CA ALA A 296 15.55 -28.08 -19.36
C ALA A 296 14.12 -28.40 -18.88
N SER A 297 13.58 -27.54 -18.00
CA SER A 297 12.25 -27.70 -17.41
C SER A 297 11.35 -26.50 -17.67
N THR A 298 10.06 -26.75 -17.86
CA THR A 298 9.04 -25.69 -17.95
C THR A 298 8.66 -25.12 -16.59
N SER A 299 9.03 -25.80 -15.49
CA SER A 299 8.74 -25.33 -14.15
C SER A 299 9.89 -25.61 -13.17
N LEU A 300 10.13 -24.65 -12.29
CA LEU A 300 11.11 -24.74 -11.20
C LEU A 300 10.37 -24.71 -9.88
N ILE A 301 10.81 -25.53 -8.91
CA ILE A 301 10.26 -25.55 -7.56
C ILE A 301 11.36 -25.16 -6.59
N PHE A 302 11.16 -24.04 -5.89
CA PHE A 302 12.04 -23.60 -4.82
C PHE A 302 11.44 -23.97 -3.47
N GLN A 303 12.27 -24.63 -2.65
CA GLN A 303 11.94 -24.99 -1.28
C GLN A 303 13.00 -24.41 -0.37
N GLY A 304 12.58 -23.72 0.68
CA GLY A 304 13.50 -23.18 1.65
C GLY A 304 12.83 -22.44 2.79
N HIS A 305 11.74 -21.72 2.51
CA HIS A 305 10.96 -21.05 3.56
C HIS A 305 10.34 -22.05 4.53
N ASN A 306 10.10 -21.58 5.77
CA ASN A 306 9.45 -22.37 6.82
C ASN A 306 8.06 -21.83 7.17
N GLY A 307 7.38 -21.21 6.21
CA GLY A 307 6.01 -20.73 6.34
C GLY A 307 5.43 -20.22 5.01
N PRO A 308 4.12 -19.90 4.99
CA PRO A 308 3.43 -19.35 3.83
C PRO A 308 4.17 -18.18 3.19
N VAL A 309 4.25 -18.17 1.85
CA VAL A 309 4.86 -17.09 1.08
C VAL A 309 3.81 -16.01 0.83
N TYR A 310 4.07 -14.77 1.23
CA TYR A 310 3.10 -13.67 1.13
C TYR A 310 3.36 -12.72 -0.03
N SER A 311 4.58 -12.67 -0.55
CA SER A 311 4.91 -11.83 -1.71
C SER A 311 6.05 -12.44 -2.51
N LEU A 312 6.01 -12.18 -3.81
CA LEU A 312 7.02 -12.53 -4.79
C LEU A 312 7.29 -11.30 -5.65
N SER A 313 8.53 -11.11 -6.08
CA SER A 313 8.90 -10.02 -6.99
C SER A 313 10.09 -10.42 -7.86
N PHE A 314 9.88 -10.49 -9.17
CA PHE A 314 10.96 -10.66 -10.12
C PHE A 314 11.84 -9.41 -10.17
N SER A 315 13.14 -9.62 -10.38
CA SER A 315 14.03 -8.55 -10.79
C SER A 315 13.71 -8.12 -12.23
N PRO A 316 13.88 -6.84 -12.59
CA PRO A 316 13.65 -6.38 -13.97
C PRO A 316 14.51 -7.11 -15.02
N ASP A 317 15.71 -7.58 -14.63
CA ASP A 317 16.61 -8.36 -15.48
C ASP A 317 16.25 -9.87 -15.55
N LYS A 318 15.19 -10.30 -14.85
CA LYS A 318 14.68 -11.69 -14.74
C LYS A 318 15.66 -12.71 -14.13
N ARG A 319 16.78 -12.25 -13.58
CA ARG A 319 17.81 -13.15 -13.02
C ARG A 319 17.48 -13.62 -11.62
N LEU A 320 16.68 -12.85 -10.90
CA LEU A 320 16.45 -13.04 -9.47
C LEU A 320 14.95 -12.98 -9.17
N LEU A 321 14.55 -13.68 -8.11
CA LEU A 321 13.19 -13.67 -7.60
C LEU A 321 13.22 -13.45 -6.09
N LEU A 322 12.70 -12.32 -5.65
CA LEU A 322 12.51 -12.06 -4.23
C LEU A 322 11.27 -12.78 -3.71
N SER A 323 11.36 -13.33 -2.51
CA SER A 323 10.24 -13.94 -1.81
C SER A 323 10.18 -13.53 -0.34
N SER A 324 8.99 -13.21 0.17
CA SER A 324 8.77 -12.90 1.59
C SER A 324 7.81 -13.90 2.22
N SER A 325 8.10 -14.34 3.44
CA SER A 325 7.35 -15.40 4.12
C SER A 325 6.95 -15.04 5.54
N ARG A 326 5.99 -15.78 6.08
CA ARG A 326 5.61 -15.77 7.49
C ARG A 326 6.77 -16.09 8.44
N ASP A 327 7.80 -16.79 7.96
CA ASP A 327 8.99 -17.10 8.77
C ASP A 327 9.82 -15.85 9.16
N GLY A 328 9.44 -14.66 8.68
CA GLY A 328 10.08 -13.39 8.99
C GLY A 328 11.31 -13.12 8.12
N THR A 329 11.54 -13.93 7.08
CA THR A 329 12.68 -13.78 6.17
C THR A 329 12.24 -13.34 4.78
N VAL A 330 13.14 -12.62 4.12
CA VAL A 330 13.10 -12.38 2.68
C VAL A 330 14.24 -13.16 2.04
N ARG A 331 13.98 -13.85 0.94
CA ARG A 331 14.97 -14.61 0.19
C ARG A 331 15.06 -14.09 -1.24
N LEU A 332 16.21 -14.33 -1.86
CA LEU A 332 16.58 -13.96 -3.22
C LEU A 332 17.03 -15.21 -3.96
#